data_AF-A0A3B0XTS2-F1
#
_entry.id   AF-A0A3B0XTS2-F1
#
_cell.length_a   1.000
_cell.length_b   1.000
_cell.length_c   1.000
_cell.angle_alpha   90.00
_cell.angle_beta   90.00
_cell.angle_gamma   90.00
#
_symmetry.space_group_name_H-M   'P 1'
#
loop_
_entity.id
_entity.type
_entity.pdbx_description
1 polymer ?
#
loop_
_entity_poly.entity_id
_entity_poly.type
_entity_poly.pdbx_seq_one_letter_code
_entity_poly.pdbx_strand_id
1 'polypeptide(L)'
;MNAVLNIEASNRLFRPFKHVEKATFNDRDFVIKYTERARKALQSRNTPLIIEMQIYFSCVVQKRVLFHDAYKYDAIPVNDMFSIAIRTVESQSCDPDYYANNHPEKREMDSSSAKKMTAKELIFDFKNKTWIGSFRII
;
A
#
# COMPACT_ATOMS: atom_id res chain seq x y z
N MET A 1 -11.26 -13.48 -32.71
CA MET A 1 -9.89 -13.48 -33.27
C MET A 1 -8.96 -13.11 -32.13
N ASN A 2 -8.21 -14.08 -31.63
CA ASN A 2 -7.33 -13.90 -30.47
C ASN A 2 -6.03 -13.24 -30.94
N ALA A 3 -5.77 -12.02 -30.47
CA ALA A 3 -4.47 -11.39 -30.66
C ALA A 3 -3.45 -12.12 -29.78
N VAL A 4 -2.61 -12.94 -30.41
CA VAL A 4 -1.41 -13.51 -29.81
C VAL A 4 -0.38 -12.40 -29.74
N LEU A 5 0.01 -11.99 -28.52
CA LEU A 5 1.06 -11.00 -28.31
C LEU A 5 2.43 -11.71 -28.40
N ASN A 6 3.19 -11.30 -29.41
CA ASN A 6 4.52 -11.78 -29.75
C ASN A 6 5.55 -11.33 -28.70
N ILE A 7 6.30 -12.27 -28.13
CA ILE A 7 7.19 -12.11 -26.96
C ILE A 7 8.64 -11.93 -27.43
N GLU A 8 8.96 -10.96 -28.28
CA GLU A 8 10.38 -10.73 -28.66
C GLU A 8 10.84 -9.26 -28.67
N ALA A 9 9.98 -8.29 -28.33
CA ALA A 9 10.36 -6.87 -28.26
C ALA A 9 10.36 -6.25 -26.83
N SER A 10 10.18 -7.05 -25.78
CA SER A 10 9.50 -6.58 -24.55
C SER A 10 10.39 -6.34 -23.31
N ASN A 11 11.72 -6.25 -23.40
CA ASN A 11 12.53 -6.04 -22.18
C ASN A 11 12.46 -4.63 -21.56
N ARG A 12 11.97 -3.62 -22.30
CA ARG A 12 11.71 -2.26 -21.75
C ARG A 12 10.29 -2.10 -21.17
N LEU A 13 9.39 -3.05 -21.45
CA LEU A 13 7.96 -2.98 -21.11
C LEU A 13 7.62 -3.62 -19.74
N PHE A 14 8.50 -4.45 -19.18
CA PHE A 14 8.20 -5.26 -17.98
C PHE A 14 8.60 -4.63 -16.63
N ARG A 15 8.97 -3.35 -16.57
CA ARG A 15 9.15 -2.62 -15.30
C ARG A 15 8.05 -1.57 -15.15
N PRO A 16 6.82 -1.95 -14.75
CA PRO A 16 5.71 -1.01 -14.63
C PRO A 16 5.97 0.07 -13.59
N PHE A 17 6.73 -0.25 -12.55
CA PHE A 17 7.12 0.68 -11.48
C PHE A 17 8.42 1.41 -11.85
N LYS A 18 8.26 2.60 -12.44
CA LYS A 18 9.38 3.42 -12.95
C LYS A 18 9.94 4.39 -11.90
N HIS A 19 9.15 4.70 -10.90
CA HIS A 19 9.50 5.64 -9.84
C HIS A 19 9.76 4.89 -8.56
N VAL A 20 10.79 5.32 -7.83
CA VAL A 20 11.23 4.70 -6.59
C VAL A 20 11.55 5.80 -5.58
N GLU A 21 10.94 5.71 -4.42
CA GLU A 21 11.24 6.55 -3.26
C GLU A 21 11.76 5.68 -2.13
N LYS A 22 12.50 6.29 -1.22
CA LYS A 22 12.94 5.67 0.02
C LYS A 22 12.40 6.46 1.19
N ALA A 23 11.96 5.76 2.22
CA ALA A 23 11.57 6.34 3.49
C ALA A 23 12.14 5.48 4.63
N THR A 24 12.12 6.02 5.84
CA THR A 24 12.49 5.28 7.04
C THR A 24 11.25 5.15 7.92
N PHE A 25 10.98 3.93 8.39
CA PHE A 25 9.90 3.63 9.32
C PHE A 25 10.41 2.76 10.46
N ASN A 26 10.24 3.18 11.72
CA ASN A 26 10.79 2.50 12.90
C ASN A 26 12.27 2.13 12.72
N ASP A 27 13.09 3.10 12.28
CA ASP A 27 14.53 2.95 12.02
C ASP A 27 14.89 1.88 10.96
N ARG A 28 13.95 1.55 10.08
CA ARG A 28 14.15 0.59 8.98
C ARG A 28 13.91 1.23 7.62
N ASP A 29 14.78 0.89 6.68
CA ASP A 29 14.65 1.30 5.29
C ASP A 29 13.40 0.70 4.64
N PHE A 30 12.67 1.56 3.96
CA PHE A 30 11.44 1.24 3.27
C PHE A 30 11.49 1.74 1.82
N VAL A 31 11.13 0.87 0.88
CA VAL A 31 11.15 1.19 -0.55
C VAL A 31 9.74 1.32 -1.08
N ILE A 32 9.48 2.42 -1.79
CA ILE A 32 8.18 2.68 -2.39
C ILE A 32 8.36 2.71 -3.89
N LYS A 33 7.58 1.94 -4.63
CA LYS A 33 7.65 1.90 -6.10
C LYS A 33 6.29 2.18 -6.70
N TYR A 34 6.24 3.07 -7.69
CA TYR A 34 4.99 3.39 -8.35
C TYR A 34 5.16 3.59 -9.84
N THR A 35 4.06 3.40 -10.55
CA THR A 35 4.06 3.51 -12.01
C THR A 35 4.07 4.97 -12.46
N GLU A 36 4.37 5.18 -13.73
CA GLU A 36 4.20 6.48 -14.37
C GLU A 36 2.75 6.99 -14.33
N ARG A 37 1.75 6.10 -14.34
CA ARG A 37 0.33 6.48 -14.23
C ARG A 37 0.03 7.03 -12.84
N ALA A 38 0.51 6.34 -11.80
CA ALA A 38 0.38 6.81 -10.42
C ALA A 38 1.04 8.17 -10.24
N ARG A 39 2.25 8.39 -10.78
CA ARG A 39 2.92 9.69 -10.72
C ARG A 39 2.07 10.81 -11.31
N LYS A 40 1.51 10.60 -12.51
CA LYS A 40 0.65 11.60 -13.15
C LYS A 40 -0.62 11.89 -12.34
N ALA A 41 -1.23 10.84 -11.79
CA ALA A 41 -2.39 10.99 -10.92
C ALA A 41 -2.05 11.75 -9.63
N LEU A 42 -0.90 11.47 -9.01
CA LEU A 42 -0.40 12.20 -7.84
C LEU A 42 -0.20 13.69 -8.14
N GLN A 43 0.46 14.03 -9.27
CA GLN A 43 0.69 15.42 -9.66
C GLN A 43 -0.57 16.21 -10.00
N SER A 44 -1.65 15.52 -10.36
CA SER A 44 -2.94 16.17 -10.64
C SER A 44 -3.74 16.49 -9.37
N ARG A 45 -3.24 16.12 -8.19
CA ARG A 45 -3.91 16.37 -6.91
C ARG A 45 -3.49 17.71 -6.32
N ASN A 46 -4.43 18.36 -5.65
CA ASN A 46 -4.18 19.59 -4.89
C ASN A 46 -3.67 19.31 -3.47
N THR A 47 -3.88 18.09 -2.98
CA THR A 47 -3.45 17.67 -1.65
C THR A 47 -2.65 16.36 -1.72
N PRO A 48 -1.66 16.19 -0.83
CA PRO A 48 -0.91 14.94 -0.75
C PRO A 48 -1.83 13.73 -0.55
N LEU A 49 -1.54 12.62 -1.22
CA LEU A 49 -2.24 11.35 -1.00
C LEU A 49 -1.71 10.66 0.25
N ILE A 50 -2.58 10.08 1.07
CA ILE A 50 -2.14 9.28 2.22
C ILE A 50 -2.36 7.80 1.88
N ILE A 51 -1.28 7.03 1.94
CA ILE A 51 -1.28 5.59 1.61
C ILE A 51 -1.11 4.80 2.91
N GLU A 52 -2.21 4.23 3.39
CA GLU A 52 -2.23 3.43 4.62
C GLU A 52 -2.00 1.94 4.28
N MET A 53 -1.03 1.32 4.94
CA MET A 53 -0.78 -0.11 4.91
C MET A 53 -1.27 -0.73 6.21
N GLN A 54 -2.29 -1.56 6.11
CA GLN A 54 -2.87 -2.24 7.27
C GLN A 54 -2.45 -3.70 7.30
N ILE A 55 -1.96 -4.12 8.47
CA ILE A 55 -1.66 -5.51 8.79
C ILE A 55 -2.72 -5.99 9.79
N TYR A 56 -3.58 -6.90 9.35
CA TYR A 56 -4.61 -7.49 10.18
C TYR A 56 -4.09 -8.77 10.82
N PHE A 57 -4.11 -8.81 12.14
CA PHE A 57 -3.94 -10.02 12.91
C PHE A 57 -5.33 -10.61 13.16
N SER A 58 -5.70 -11.59 12.33
CA SER A 58 -6.85 -12.48 12.54
C SER A 58 -6.34 -13.92 12.68
N CYS A 59 -7.20 -14.93 12.54
CA CYS A 59 -6.78 -16.33 12.44
C CYS A 59 -5.75 -16.57 11.29
N VAL A 60 -5.68 -15.65 10.31
CA VAL A 60 -4.61 -15.55 9.32
C VAL A 60 -4.14 -14.08 9.22
N VAL A 61 -2.84 -13.85 8.99
CA VAL A 61 -2.33 -12.51 8.72
C VAL A 61 -2.82 -12.01 7.37
N GLN A 62 -3.50 -10.87 7.36
CA GLN A 62 -4.00 -10.24 6.13
C GLN A 62 -3.41 -8.85 5.94
N LYS A 63 -3.35 -8.42 4.68
CA LYS A 63 -2.70 -7.18 4.26
C LYS A 63 -3.65 -6.37 3.39
N ARG A 64 -3.73 -5.07 3.64
CA ARG A 64 -4.52 -4.15 2.82
C ARG A 64 -3.77 -2.83 2.61
N VAL A 65 -3.94 -2.25 1.43
CA VAL A 65 -3.53 -0.86 1.17
C VAL A 65 -4.79 -0.04 0.97
N LEU A 66 -4.87 1.07 1.69
CA LEU A 66 -5.93 2.07 1.60
C LEU A 66 -5.33 3.40 1.14
N PHE A 67 -6.17 4.21 0.51
CA PHE A 67 -5.79 5.48 -0.07
C PHE A 67 -6.77 6.54 0.41
N HIS A 68 -6.26 7.59 1.06
CA HIS A 68 -7.07 8.59 1.74
C HIS A 68 -6.73 10.00 1.27
N ASP A 69 -7.76 10.84 1.15
CA ASP A 69 -7.60 12.28 0.95
C ASP A 69 -7.47 13.03 2.29
N ALA A 70 -8.06 12.50 3.35
CA ALA A 70 -7.96 12.99 4.72
C ALA A 70 -7.74 11.82 5.68
N TYR A 71 -6.84 12.00 6.63
CA TYR A 71 -6.42 10.93 7.54
C TYR A 71 -6.31 11.48 8.96
N LYS A 72 -6.77 10.68 9.93
CA LYS A 72 -6.89 11.10 11.33
C LYS A 72 -5.74 10.63 12.22
N TYR A 73 -4.85 9.80 11.68
CA TYR A 73 -3.70 9.26 12.40
C TYR A 73 -2.40 9.84 11.84
N ASP A 74 -1.29 9.55 12.51
CA ASP A 74 0.02 9.99 12.06
C ASP A 74 0.40 9.31 10.74
N ALA A 75 0.96 10.11 9.83
CA ALA A 75 1.51 9.66 8.56
C ALA A 75 2.90 10.29 8.39
N ILE A 76 3.80 9.53 7.77
CA ILE A 76 5.15 9.96 7.48
C ILE A 76 5.18 10.54 6.07
N PRO A 77 5.54 11.83 5.90
CA PRO A 77 5.68 12.40 4.57
C PRO A 77 6.85 11.73 3.86
N VAL A 78 6.61 11.29 2.62
CA VAL A 78 7.67 10.74 1.76
C VAL A 78 8.20 11.82 0.83
N ASN A 79 7.28 12.59 0.26
CA ASN A 79 7.55 13.79 -0.54
C ASN A 79 6.29 14.68 -0.54
N ASP A 80 6.31 15.76 -1.33
CA ASP A 80 5.21 16.72 -1.42
C ASP A 80 3.91 16.13 -2.00
N MET A 81 3.98 14.98 -2.68
CA MET A 81 2.82 14.36 -3.34
C MET A 81 2.10 13.33 -2.47
N PHE A 82 2.79 12.69 -1.52
CA PHE A 82 2.18 11.66 -0.69
C PHE A 82 2.89 11.38 0.63
N SER A 83 2.12 10.84 1.56
CA SER A 83 2.55 10.33 2.86
C SER A 83 2.16 8.87 3.01
N ILE A 84 2.85 8.15 3.90
CA ILE A 84 2.55 6.75 4.22
C ILE A 84 2.16 6.58 5.68
N ALA A 85 1.29 5.63 5.97
CA ALA A 85 1.00 5.18 7.32
C ALA A 85 1.05 3.65 7.37
N ILE A 86 1.55 3.09 8.46
CA ILE A 86 1.53 1.64 8.70
C ILE A 86 0.78 1.42 10.00
N ARG A 87 -0.31 0.65 9.94
CA ARG A 87 -1.13 0.34 11.11
C ARG A 87 -1.28 -1.16 11.26
N THR A 88 -1.13 -1.60 12.50
CA THR A 88 -1.39 -2.98 12.88
C THR A 88 -2.72 -3.03 13.61
N VAL A 89 -3.67 -3.80 13.09
CA VAL A 89 -5.04 -3.85 13.58
C VAL A 89 -5.42 -5.29 13.92
N GLU A 90 -6.14 -5.45 15.03
CA GLU A 90 -6.76 -6.71 15.42
C GLU A 90 -8.15 -6.79 14.75
N SER A 91 -8.44 -7.91 14.08
CA SER A 91 -9.78 -8.12 13.50
C SER A 91 -10.81 -8.42 14.60
N GLN A 92 -12.05 -7.93 14.45
CA GLN A 92 -13.14 -8.28 15.38
C GLN A 92 -13.57 -9.75 15.28
N SER A 93 -13.38 -10.37 14.12
CA SER A 93 -13.80 -11.74 13.85
C SER A 93 -12.77 -12.50 13.02
N CYS A 94 -12.72 -13.82 13.20
CA CYS A 94 -11.96 -14.75 12.39
C CYS A 94 -12.74 -15.32 11.19
N ASP A 95 -13.97 -14.85 10.95
CA ASP A 95 -14.81 -15.31 9.85
C ASP A 95 -14.35 -14.73 8.50
N PRO A 96 -13.95 -15.58 7.52
CA PRO A 96 -13.48 -15.14 6.21
C PRO A 96 -14.54 -14.38 5.39
N ASP A 97 -15.80 -14.81 5.43
CA ASP A 97 -16.89 -14.20 4.65
C ASP A 97 -17.31 -12.86 5.26
N TYR A 98 -17.35 -12.78 6.59
CA TYR A 98 -17.59 -11.51 7.28
C TYR A 98 -16.45 -10.52 7.04
N TYR A 99 -15.20 -10.99 7.03
CA TYR A 99 -14.04 -10.15 6.78
C TYR A 99 -14.01 -9.58 5.37
N ALA A 100 -14.25 -10.42 4.35
CA ALA A 100 -14.19 -10.03 2.94
C ALA A 100 -15.11 -8.84 2.62
N ASN A 101 -16.21 -8.70 3.35
CA ASN A 101 -17.21 -7.68 3.12
C ASN A 101 -17.05 -6.45 4.05
N ASN A 102 -16.60 -6.63 5.29
CA ASN A 102 -16.74 -5.59 6.32
C ASN A 102 -15.42 -5.03 6.87
N HIS A 103 -14.29 -5.73 6.70
CA HIS A 103 -12.98 -5.34 7.25
C HIS A 103 -13.04 -4.70 8.67
N PRO A 104 -13.63 -5.38 9.66
CA PRO A 104 -13.94 -4.78 10.95
C PRO A 104 -12.67 -4.60 11.81
N GLU A 105 -12.18 -3.37 11.93
CA GLU A 105 -11.11 -3.02 12.89
C GLU A 105 -11.66 -3.09 14.32
N LYS A 106 -11.08 -3.95 15.17
CA LYS A 106 -11.44 -4.01 16.61
C LYS A 106 -10.72 -2.93 17.39
N ARG A 107 -9.40 -2.89 17.22
CA ARG A 107 -8.49 -1.95 17.86
C ARG A 107 -7.14 -1.98 17.16
N GLU A 108 -6.38 -0.92 17.37
CA GLU A 108 -4.97 -0.87 17.02
C GLU A 108 -4.16 -1.73 18.01
N MET A 109 -3.20 -2.49 17.49
CA MET A 109 -2.28 -3.26 18.31
C MET A 109 -0.99 -2.48 18.49
N ASP A 110 -0.70 -2.12 19.74
CA ASP A 110 0.45 -1.30 20.13
C ASP A 110 1.61 -2.11 20.75
N SER A 111 1.46 -3.43 20.81
CA SER A 111 2.45 -4.33 21.39
C SER A 111 3.79 -4.25 20.66
N SER A 112 4.88 -4.45 21.38
CA SER A 112 6.23 -4.38 20.81
C SER A 112 6.46 -5.37 19.67
N SER A 113 5.82 -6.54 19.73
CA SER A 113 5.84 -7.53 18.64
C SER A 113 5.02 -7.08 17.42
N ALA A 114 3.86 -6.47 17.63
CA ALA A 114 3.04 -5.92 16.54
C ALA A 114 3.74 -4.76 15.81
N LYS A 115 4.46 -3.91 16.55
CA LYS A 115 5.26 -2.80 16.00
C LYS A 115 6.50 -3.25 15.22
N LYS A 116 6.99 -4.47 15.48
CA LYS A 116 8.12 -5.07 14.75
C LYS A 116 7.74 -5.61 13.38
N MET A 117 6.47 -5.99 13.18
CA MET A 117 5.94 -6.35 11.86
C MET A 117 5.68 -5.06 11.08
N THR A 118 6.57 -4.76 10.15
CA THR A 118 6.50 -3.55 9.34
C THR A 118 6.60 -3.89 7.87
N ALA A 119 6.13 -2.98 7.03
CA ALA A 119 6.29 -3.08 5.59
C ALA A 119 7.76 -2.81 5.21
N LYS A 120 8.28 -3.55 4.23
CA LYS A 120 9.60 -3.33 3.60
C LYS A 120 9.49 -2.64 2.25
N GLU A 121 8.42 -2.97 1.53
CA GLU A 121 8.19 -2.48 0.19
C GLU A 121 6.71 -2.22 -0.02
N LEU A 122 6.37 -1.03 -0.52
CA LEU A 122 5.05 -0.69 -1.05
C LEU A 122 5.16 -0.54 -2.57
N ILE A 123 4.22 -1.15 -3.28
CA ILE A 123 4.00 -0.90 -4.70
C ILE A 123 2.58 -0.39 -4.91
N PHE A 124 2.42 0.65 -5.75
CA PHE A 124 1.10 1.17 -6.09
C PHE A 124 0.99 1.70 -7.52
N ASP A 125 -0.24 1.76 -8.02
CA ASP A 125 -0.61 2.21 -9.35
C ASP A 125 -1.95 2.98 -9.31
N PHE A 126 -2.22 3.73 -10.37
CA PHE A 126 -3.53 4.34 -10.63
C PHE A 126 -4.09 3.80 -11.94
N LYS A 127 -5.16 3.01 -11.85
CA LYS A 127 -5.78 2.33 -13.01
C LYS A 127 -7.30 2.46 -12.91
N ASN A 128 -7.96 2.72 -14.04
CA ASN A 128 -9.41 2.85 -14.10
C ASN A 128 -9.96 3.84 -13.05
N LYS A 129 -9.31 5.00 -12.92
CA LYS A 129 -9.62 6.06 -11.93
C LYS A 129 -9.58 5.61 -10.47
N THR A 130 -8.93 4.49 -10.17
CA THR A 130 -8.84 3.91 -8.83
C THR A 130 -7.39 3.67 -8.45
N TRP A 131 -7.06 3.94 -7.19
CA TRP A 131 -5.77 3.60 -6.60
C TRP A 131 -5.74 2.12 -6.23
N ILE A 132 -4.65 1.45 -6.57
CA ILE A 132 -4.42 0.06 -6.21
C ILE A 132 -3.00 -0.09 -5.67
N GLY A 133 -2.81 -0.95 -4.68
CA GLY A 133 -1.50 -1.16 -4.09
C GLY A 133 -1.38 -2.48 -3.35
N SER A 134 -0.14 -2.89 -3.12
CA SER A 134 0.19 -4.02 -2.25
C SER A 134 1.52 -3.74 -1.56
N PHE A 135 1.78 -4.43 -0.45
CA PHE A 135 3.04 -4.30 0.26
C PHE A 135 3.57 -5.65 0.74
N ARG A 136 4.86 -5.68 1.03
CA ARG A 136 5.58 -6.83 1.59
C ARG A 136 5.99 -6.55 3.02
N ILE A 137 5.86 -7.56 3.88
CA ILE A 137 6.24 -7.53 5.30
C ILE A 137 7.54 -8.34 5.47
N ILE A 138 8.32 -8.06 6.51
CA ILE A 138 9.41 -8.90 7.03
C ILE A 138 9.03 -9.39 8.42
#